data_AF-A0A2D3C529-F1
#
_entry.id   AF-A0A2D3C529-F1
#
_cell.length_a   1.000
_cell.length_b   1.000
_cell.length_c   1.000
_cell.angle_alpha   90.00
_cell.angle_beta   90.00
_cell.angle_gamma   90.00
#
_symmetry.space_group_name_H-M   'P 1'
#
loop_
_entity.id
_entity.type
_entity.pdbx_description
1 polymer ?
#
loop_
_entity_poly.entity_id
_entity_poly.type
_entity_poly.pdbx_seq_one_letter_code
_entity_poly.pdbx_strand_id
1 'polypeptide(L)'
;MMTYRSRKDNTLKTGLDGQITIDYLAAITIFIFVIFFVFNYTSGLFTPFNSESDEVTLIADRVSVTITEKEMSSGDMTTTNLINTEDTDKFFTLLNSNYTSTLSSLGLKGEFSSYDLNVTIENSSSTVYMAGKTLPSVGNIGQTKRTVLLEDCENNDVQTATISVRVW
;
A
#
# COMPACT_ATOMS: atom_id res chain seq x y z
N MET A 1 32.17 92.75 21.99
CA MET A 1 32.73 91.40 22.20
C MET A 1 31.57 90.43 22.25
N MET A 2 31.32 89.69 21.16
CA MET A 2 30.21 88.73 21.08
C MET A 2 30.73 87.51 20.32
N THR A 3 31.00 86.43 21.05
CA THR A 3 31.52 85.17 20.52
C THR A 3 30.37 84.31 20.00
N TYR A 4 30.34 84.12 18.69
CA TYR A 4 29.44 83.16 18.03
C TYR A 4 30.00 81.74 18.22
N ARG A 5 29.31 80.89 18.99
CA ARG A 5 29.64 79.47 19.11
C ARG A 5 28.90 78.69 18.02
N SER A 6 29.64 78.19 17.04
CA SER A 6 29.14 77.24 16.04
C SER A 6 28.88 75.88 16.70
N ARG A 7 27.64 75.39 16.60
CA ARG A 7 27.22 74.05 17.05
C ARG A 7 27.67 73.04 15.99
N LYS A 8 28.57 72.12 16.33
CA LYS A 8 28.86 70.96 15.48
C LYS A 8 27.64 70.04 15.48
N ASP A 9 26.95 69.97 14.34
CA ASP A 9 25.96 68.92 14.10
C ASP A 9 26.70 67.60 13.87
N ASN A 10 26.60 66.71 14.86
CA ASN A 10 27.01 65.32 14.74
C ASN A 10 25.88 64.55 14.06
N THR A 11 25.65 64.77 12.77
CA THR A 11 24.85 63.86 11.97
C THR A 11 25.67 62.60 11.72
N LEU A 12 25.28 61.51 12.38
CA LEU A 12 25.78 60.17 12.09
C LEU A 12 25.56 59.93 10.59
N LYS A 13 26.64 59.79 9.82
CA LYS A 13 26.58 59.31 8.44
C LYS A 13 26.05 57.88 8.47
N THR A 14 24.75 57.70 8.37
CA THR A 14 24.15 56.40 8.06
C THR A 14 24.55 56.10 6.63
N GLY A 15 25.53 55.21 6.45
CA GLY A 15 26.03 54.81 5.14
C GLY A 15 24.96 54.05 4.37
N LEU A 16 24.17 54.78 3.57
CA LEU A 16 23.17 54.22 2.64
C LEU A 16 23.78 53.09 1.80
N ASP A 17 25.04 53.25 1.40
CA ASP A 17 25.75 52.28 0.55
C ASP A 17 25.98 50.93 1.25
N GLY A 18 26.23 50.93 2.56
CA GLY A 18 26.40 49.70 3.35
C GLY A 18 25.08 48.94 3.52
N GLN A 19 23.97 49.66 3.63
CA GLN A 19 22.63 49.09 3.71
C GLN A 19 22.19 48.49 2.36
N ILE A 20 22.44 49.17 1.25
CA ILE A 20 22.14 48.63 -0.09
C ILE A 20 22.93 47.33 -0.34
N THR A 21 24.17 47.27 0.15
CA THR A 21 25.03 46.08 0.00
C THR A 21 24.54 44.91 0.85
N ILE A 22 24.08 45.15 2.10
CA ILE A 22 23.57 44.08 2.96
C ILE A 22 22.21 43.56 2.48
N ASP A 23 21.34 44.43 1.96
CA ASP A 23 20.04 44.06 1.42
C ASP A 23 20.20 43.20 0.15
N TYR A 24 21.15 43.54 -0.72
CA TYR A 24 21.49 42.74 -1.89
C TYR A 24 22.06 41.36 -1.51
N LEU A 25 22.97 41.32 -0.53
CA LEU A 25 23.57 40.07 -0.05
C LEU A 25 22.51 39.16 0.60
N ALA A 26 21.60 39.73 1.39
CA ALA A 26 20.50 38.99 2.00
C ALA A 26 19.55 38.43 0.93
N ALA A 27 19.18 39.24 -0.06
CA ALA A 27 18.29 38.83 -1.15
C ALA A 27 18.88 37.68 -1.97
N ILE A 28 20.15 37.76 -2.38
CA ILE A 28 20.78 36.70 -3.18
C ILE A 28 20.97 35.41 -2.36
N THR A 29 21.26 35.53 -1.07
CA THR A 29 21.37 34.37 -0.17
C THR A 29 20.03 33.66 -0.04
N ILE A 30 18.96 34.39 0.26
CA ILE A 30 17.61 33.83 0.37
C ILE A 30 17.19 33.20 -0.97
N PHE A 31 17.46 33.88 -2.09
CA PHE A 31 17.11 33.38 -3.41
C PHE A 31 17.80 32.05 -3.73
N ILE A 32 19.10 31.93 -3.46
CA ILE A 32 19.84 30.68 -3.67
C ILE A 32 19.33 29.58 -2.75
N PHE A 33 19.06 29.88 -1.47
CA PHE A 33 18.49 28.91 -0.53
C PHE A 33 17.12 28.39 -0.98
N VAL A 34 16.24 29.26 -1.45
CA VAL A 34 14.92 28.87 -1.96
C VAL A 34 15.05 28.01 -3.21
N ILE A 35 15.95 28.35 -4.14
CA ILE A 35 16.21 27.52 -5.32
C ILE A 35 16.70 26.13 -4.90
N PHE A 36 17.67 26.04 -4.00
CA PHE A 36 18.16 24.76 -3.48
C PHE A 36 17.05 23.95 -2.81
N PHE A 37 16.21 24.60 -2.01
CA PHE A 37 15.08 23.96 -1.36
C PHE A 37 14.07 23.41 -2.38
N VAL A 38 13.70 24.20 -3.38
CA VAL A 38 12.79 23.79 -4.45
C VAL A 38 13.36 22.59 -5.21
N PHE A 39 14.61 22.65 -5.68
CA PHE A 39 15.18 21.53 -6.42
C PHE A 39 15.28 20.23 -5.60
N ASN A 40 15.62 20.31 -4.31
CA ASN A 40 15.64 19.13 -3.43
C ASN A 40 14.24 18.52 -3.22
N TYR A 41 13.20 19.35 -3.07
CA TYR A 41 11.83 18.87 -2.87
C TYR A 41 11.14 18.45 -4.18
N THR A 42 11.45 19.10 -5.31
CA THR A 42 10.87 18.78 -6.61
C THR A 42 11.29 17.40 -7.11
N SER A 43 12.49 16.92 -6.79
CA SER A 43 12.90 15.54 -7.12
C SER A 43 11.95 14.48 -6.55
N GLY A 44 11.35 14.72 -5.38
CA GLY A 44 10.35 13.83 -4.78
C GLY A 44 8.97 13.89 -5.42
N LEU A 45 8.67 14.90 -6.25
CA LEU A 45 7.42 14.96 -7.03
C LEU A 45 7.48 14.12 -8.30
N PHE A 46 8.69 13.77 -8.75
CA PHE A 46 8.93 12.95 -9.94
C PHE A 46 9.43 11.55 -9.62
N THR A 47 9.54 11.17 -8.34
CA THR A 47 9.66 9.76 -7.99
C THR A 47 8.33 9.10 -8.31
N PRO A 48 8.25 8.22 -9.32
CA PRO A 48 7.03 7.49 -9.61
C PRO A 48 6.62 6.71 -8.36
N PHE A 49 5.32 6.66 -8.08
CA PHE A 49 4.81 5.72 -7.10
C PHE A 49 5.16 4.32 -7.61
N ASN A 50 6.10 3.62 -6.95
CA ASN A 50 6.34 2.21 -7.19
C ASN A 50 5.16 1.42 -6.58
N SER A 51 4.00 1.51 -7.23
CA SER A 51 2.73 0.98 -6.74
C SER A 51 2.52 -0.50 -7.02
N GLU A 52 3.40 -1.15 -7.79
CA GLU A 52 3.15 -2.53 -8.22
C GLU A 52 2.97 -3.49 -7.05
N SER A 53 3.76 -3.35 -5.98
CA SER A 53 3.63 -4.17 -4.75
C SER A 53 2.36 -3.83 -3.95
N ASP A 54 1.95 -2.56 -3.93
CA ASP A 54 0.77 -2.11 -3.19
C ASP A 54 -0.52 -2.52 -3.92
N GLU A 55 -0.51 -2.45 -5.25
CA GLU A 55 -1.62 -2.88 -6.11
C GLU A 55 -1.89 -4.37 -5.94
N VAL A 56 -0.88 -5.23 -6.11
CA VAL A 56 -1.07 -6.69 -5.97
C VAL A 56 -1.51 -7.08 -4.56
N THR A 57 -1.09 -6.35 -3.53
CA THR A 57 -1.51 -6.58 -2.14
C THR A 57 -2.98 -6.20 -1.94
N LEU A 58 -3.42 -5.06 -2.49
CA LEU A 58 -4.83 -4.66 -2.45
C LEU A 58 -5.73 -5.65 -3.20
N ILE A 59 -5.26 -6.17 -4.33
CA ILE A 59 -5.97 -7.20 -5.09
C ILE A 59 -6.06 -8.49 -4.26
N ALA A 60 -4.95 -8.94 -3.65
CA ALA A 60 -4.95 -10.10 -2.76
C ALA A 60 -5.95 -9.95 -1.60
N ASP A 61 -6.05 -8.75 -1.01
CA ASP A 61 -7.03 -8.47 0.04
C ASP A 61 -8.48 -8.60 -0.45
N ARG A 62 -8.82 -7.95 -1.57
CA ARG A 62 -10.16 -8.03 -2.18
C ARG A 62 -10.55 -9.47 -2.52
N VAL A 63 -9.62 -10.23 -3.10
CA VAL A 63 -9.84 -11.64 -3.44
C VAL A 63 -10.02 -12.47 -2.18
N SER A 64 -9.27 -12.20 -1.11
CA SER A 64 -9.44 -12.91 0.16
C SER A 64 -10.83 -12.73 0.77
N VAL A 65 -11.39 -11.51 0.71
CA VAL A 65 -12.76 -11.23 1.15
C VAL A 65 -13.75 -11.98 0.28
N THR A 66 -13.61 -11.90 -1.04
CA THR A 66 -14.51 -12.58 -1.98
C THR A 66 -14.51 -14.09 -1.76
N ILE A 67 -13.34 -14.70 -1.66
CA ILE A 67 -13.23 -16.15 -1.44
C ILE A 67 -13.84 -16.55 -0.09
N THR A 68 -13.55 -15.81 0.98
CA THR A 68 -14.02 -16.14 2.34
C THR A 68 -15.51 -15.91 2.52
N GLU A 69 -16.04 -14.78 2.05
CA GLU A 69 -17.41 -14.34 2.36
C GLU A 69 -18.42 -14.78 1.29
N LYS A 70 -17.99 -15.11 0.07
CA LYS A 70 -18.88 -15.47 -1.03
C LYS A 70 -18.67 -16.90 -1.52
N GLU A 71 -17.44 -17.32 -1.76
CA GLU A 71 -17.18 -18.62 -2.41
C GLU A 71 -17.17 -19.79 -1.43
N MET A 72 -16.67 -19.58 -0.20
CA MET A 72 -16.52 -20.65 0.82
C MET A 72 -17.36 -20.41 2.08
N SER A 73 -18.21 -19.39 2.08
CA SER A 73 -19.01 -19.00 3.25
C SER A 73 -19.99 -20.09 3.65
N SER A 74 -20.13 -20.35 4.95
CA SER A 74 -21.17 -21.25 5.49
C SER A 74 -22.60 -20.67 5.31
N GLY A 75 -22.72 -19.38 4.96
CA GLY A 75 -24.01 -18.70 4.79
C GLY A 75 -24.66 -18.25 6.10
N ASP A 76 -24.06 -18.57 7.25
CA ASP A 76 -24.45 -18.01 8.54
C ASP A 76 -24.14 -16.51 8.59
N MET A 77 -25.20 -15.70 8.59
CA MET A 77 -25.09 -14.24 8.68
C MET A 77 -24.74 -13.74 10.08
N THR A 78 -24.76 -14.62 11.09
CA THR A 78 -24.47 -14.26 12.50
C THR A 78 -23.00 -14.43 12.87
N THR A 79 -22.26 -15.26 12.12
CA THR A 79 -20.85 -15.56 12.38
C THR A 79 -19.97 -15.10 11.23
N THR A 80 -19.14 -14.08 11.47
CA THR A 80 -18.25 -13.53 10.43
C THR A 80 -17.06 -14.45 10.17
N ASN A 81 -16.61 -14.53 8.91
CA ASN A 81 -15.50 -15.40 8.47
C ASN A 81 -15.73 -16.89 8.80
N LEU A 82 -16.98 -17.34 8.89
CA LEU A 82 -17.32 -18.76 8.97
C LEU A 82 -17.35 -19.34 7.56
N ILE A 83 -16.43 -20.26 7.30
CA ILE A 83 -16.34 -21.01 6.06
C ILE A 83 -16.70 -22.46 6.30
N ASN A 84 -17.27 -23.09 5.29
CA ASN A 84 -17.74 -24.46 5.34
C ASN A 84 -16.79 -25.38 4.54
N THR A 85 -16.51 -26.59 5.05
CA THR A 85 -15.58 -27.53 4.40
C THR A 85 -16.03 -27.98 3.01
N GLU A 86 -17.33 -28.20 2.78
CA GLU A 86 -17.85 -28.65 1.47
C GLU A 86 -17.68 -27.57 0.39
N ASP A 87 -18.01 -26.31 0.71
CA ASP A 87 -17.83 -25.21 -0.24
C ASP A 87 -16.36 -24.83 -0.43
N THR A 88 -15.55 -25.01 0.61
CA THR A 88 -14.08 -24.93 0.51
C THR A 88 -13.55 -26.00 -0.45
N ASP A 89 -13.96 -27.26 -0.31
CA ASP A 89 -13.57 -28.36 -1.21
C ASP A 89 -13.94 -28.07 -2.66
N LYS A 90 -15.17 -27.59 -2.89
CA LYS A 90 -15.64 -27.18 -4.23
C LYS A 90 -14.77 -26.07 -4.80
N PHE A 91 -14.51 -25.02 -4.03
CA PHE A 91 -13.67 -23.90 -4.47
C PHE A 91 -12.25 -24.36 -4.83
N PHE A 92 -11.59 -25.13 -3.97
CA PHE A 92 -10.23 -25.62 -4.22
C PHE A 92 -10.17 -26.58 -5.41
N THR A 93 -11.18 -27.43 -5.57
CA THR A 93 -11.32 -28.32 -6.73
C THR A 93 -11.49 -27.53 -8.02
N LEU A 94 -12.34 -26.48 -8.03
CA LEU A 94 -12.54 -25.60 -9.19
C LEU A 94 -11.28 -24.77 -9.51
N LEU A 95 -10.58 -24.28 -8.49
CA LEU A 95 -9.35 -23.52 -8.68
C LEU A 95 -8.25 -24.37 -9.34
N ASN A 96 -8.17 -25.66 -9.01
CA ASN A 96 -7.20 -26.58 -9.62
C ASN A 96 -7.64 -27.10 -11.00
N SER A 97 -8.92 -27.47 -11.16
CA SER A 97 -9.41 -28.08 -12.41
C SER A 97 -9.76 -27.07 -13.50
N ASN A 98 -10.20 -25.86 -13.13
CA ASN A 98 -10.59 -24.80 -14.05
C ASN A 98 -10.01 -23.44 -13.64
N TYR A 99 -8.70 -23.41 -13.42
CA TYR A 99 -7.97 -22.24 -12.94
C TYR A 99 -8.30 -20.94 -13.69
N THR A 100 -8.27 -20.95 -15.03
CA THR A 100 -8.51 -19.74 -15.83
C THR A 100 -9.91 -19.17 -15.64
N SER A 101 -10.96 -20.00 -15.62
CA SER A 101 -12.32 -19.51 -15.41
C SER A 101 -12.51 -18.99 -13.99
N THR A 102 -11.91 -19.66 -13.00
CA THR A 102 -11.94 -19.22 -11.59
C THR A 102 -11.24 -17.87 -11.40
N LEU A 103 -10.12 -17.63 -12.08
CA LEU A 103 -9.46 -16.32 -12.09
C LEU A 103 -10.35 -15.24 -12.71
N SER A 104 -11.03 -15.54 -13.82
CA SER A 104 -11.97 -14.61 -14.45
C SER A 104 -13.16 -14.29 -13.55
N SER A 105 -13.72 -15.28 -12.83
CA SER A 105 -14.84 -15.04 -11.91
C SER A 105 -14.43 -14.22 -10.68
N LEU A 106 -13.16 -14.33 -10.26
CA LEU A 106 -12.57 -13.51 -9.19
C LEU A 106 -12.10 -12.12 -9.67
N GLY A 107 -12.25 -11.81 -10.96
CA GLY A 107 -11.82 -10.53 -11.55
C GLY A 107 -10.31 -10.38 -11.68
N LEU A 108 -9.55 -11.48 -11.58
CA LEU A 108 -8.09 -11.51 -11.71
C LEU A 108 -7.60 -11.62 -13.16
N LYS A 109 -8.52 -11.86 -14.10
CA LYS A 109 -8.21 -12.01 -15.52
C LYS A 109 -9.13 -11.13 -16.36
N GLY A 110 -8.54 -10.08 -16.94
CA GLY A 110 -9.16 -9.17 -17.89
C GLY A 110 -8.42 -9.12 -19.22
N GLU A 111 -8.83 -8.21 -20.10
CA GLU A 111 -8.22 -8.03 -21.43
C GLU A 111 -6.81 -7.42 -21.37
N PHE A 112 -6.57 -6.55 -20.38
CA PHE A 112 -5.33 -5.77 -20.27
C PHE A 112 -4.46 -6.13 -19.06
N SER A 113 -4.99 -6.90 -18.10
CA SER A 113 -4.26 -7.38 -16.92
C SER A 113 -4.68 -8.81 -16.58
N SER A 114 -3.70 -9.64 -16.24
CA SER A 114 -3.92 -11.01 -15.79
C SER A 114 -2.97 -11.29 -14.65
N TYR A 115 -3.54 -11.66 -13.52
CA TYR A 115 -2.81 -12.05 -12.33
C TYR A 115 -2.89 -13.55 -12.13
N ASP A 116 -1.89 -14.11 -11.48
CA ASP A 116 -1.91 -15.46 -10.96
C ASP A 116 -2.30 -15.48 -9.48
N LEU A 117 -2.81 -16.63 -9.03
CA LEU A 117 -3.38 -16.81 -7.71
C LEU A 117 -2.84 -18.10 -7.09
N ASN A 118 -2.49 -18.01 -5.82
CA ASN A 118 -2.28 -19.14 -4.93
C ASN A 118 -3.08 -18.92 -3.65
N VAL A 119 -3.82 -19.95 -3.23
CA VAL A 119 -4.59 -19.92 -1.99
C VAL A 119 -4.17 -21.11 -1.13
N THR A 120 -3.97 -20.86 0.15
CA THR A 120 -3.63 -21.89 1.13
C THR A 120 -4.46 -21.68 2.39
N ILE A 121 -5.00 -22.76 2.96
CA ILE A 121 -5.62 -22.76 4.29
C ILE A 121 -4.78 -23.65 5.19
N GLU A 122 -4.38 -23.11 6.33
CA GLU A 122 -3.53 -23.79 7.31
C GLU A 122 -4.23 -23.75 8.67
N ASN A 123 -4.23 -24.88 9.38
CA ASN A 123 -4.56 -24.89 10.80
C ASN A 123 -3.27 -24.76 11.62
N SER A 124 -3.37 -24.86 12.94
CA SER A 124 -2.21 -24.76 13.85
C SER A 124 -1.13 -25.84 13.63
N SER A 125 -1.45 -26.91 12.91
CA SER A 125 -0.61 -28.12 12.82
C SER A 125 -0.16 -28.45 11.38
N SER A 126 -0.92 -28.07 10.36
CA SER A 126 -0.67 -28.44 8.97
C SER A 126 -1.43 -27.57 7.97
N THR A 127 -0.98 -27.59 6.72
CA THR A 127 -1.77 -27.16 5.58
C THR A 127 -2.96 -28.09 5.39
N VAL A 128 -4.18 -27.53 5.41
CA VAL A 128 -5.43 -28.25 5.16
C VAL A 128 -5.75 -28.21 3.66
N TYR A 129 -5.63 -27.04 3.05
CA TYR A 129 -5.92 -26.83 1.63
C TYR A 129 -4.82 -26.05 0.93
N MET A 130 -4.52 -26.41 -0.31
CA MET A 130 -3.64 -25.65 -1.20
C MET A 130 -4.09 -25.81 -2.65
N ALA A 131 -4.25 -24.69 -3.35
CA ALA A 131 -4.60 -24.67 -4.77
C ALA A 131 -4.08 -23.41 -5.47
N GLY A 132 -4.10 -23.45 -6.79
CA GLY A 132 -3.58 -22.40 -7.65
C GLY A 132 -2.14 -22.66 -8.10
N LYS A 133 -1.50 -21.64 -8.66
CA LYS A 133 -0.15 -21.81 -9.21
C LYS A 133 0.93 -21.80 -8.12
N THR A 134 2.09 -22.35 -8.47
CA THR A 134 3.30 -22.23 -7.67
C THR A 134 3.78 -20.79 -7.66
N LEU A 135 4.23 -20.31 -6.50
CA LEU A 135 4.77 -18.96 -6.37
C LEU A 135 5.99 -18.77 -7.29
N PRO A 136 6.11 -17.62 -7.96
CA PRO A 136 7.26 -17.33 -8.80
C PRO A 136 8.50 -17.11 -7.93
N SER A 137 9.68 -17.41 -8.47
CA SER A 137 10.95 -17.18 -7.78
C SER A 137 11.39 -15.72 -7.75
N VAL A 138 10.80 -14.89 -8.62
CA VAL A 138 11.06 -13.46 -8.78
C VAL A 138 9.77 -12.73 -9.11
N GLY A 139 9.63 -11.48 -8.66
CA GLY A 139 8.45 -10.64 -8.89
C GLY A 139 7.81 -10.13 -7.60
N ASN A 140 6.88 -9.19 -7.74
CA ASN A 140 6.10 -8.66 -6.63
C ASN A 140 4.96 -9.63 -6.33
N ILE A 141 4.89 -10.12 -5.08
CA ILE A 141 3.82 -11.02 -4.64
C ILE A 141 3.02 -10.27 -3.58
N GLY A 142 1.78 -9.94 -3.91
CA GLY A 142 0.81 -9.43 -2.94
C GLY A 142 0.31 -10.57 -2.08
N GLN A 143 0.28 -10.38 -0.77
CA GLN A 143 -0.23 -11.39 0.16
C GLN A 143 -1.17 -10.78 1.20
N THR A 144 -2.31 -11.42 1.39
CA THR A 144 -3.18 -11.21 2.54
C THR A 144 -3.33 -12.51 3.33
N LYS A 145 -3.32 -12.39 4.66
CA LYS A 145 -3.63 -13.48 5.57
C LYS A 145 -4.83 -13.11 6.43
N ARG A 146 -5.76 -14.04 6.63
CA ARG A 146 -6.96 -13.84 7.45
C ARG A 146 -7.23 -15.07 8.30
N THR A 147 -7.66 -14.85 9.53
CA THR A 147 -8.17 -15.91 10.40
C THR A 147 -9.63 -16.18 10.05
N VAL A 148 -9.98 -17.45 9.92
CA VAL A 148 -11.32 -17.94 9.59
C VAL A 148 -11.72 -19.06 10.54
N LEU A 149 -13.01 -19.28 10.66
CA LEU A 149 -13.59 -20.43 11.34
C LEU A 149 -13.98 -21.44 10.28
N LEU A 150 -13.37 -22.61 10.29
CA LEU A 150 -13.66 -23.73 9.39
C LEU A 150 -14.63 -24.68 10.09
N GLU A 151 -15.85 -24.73 9.57
CA GLU A 151 -16.92 -25.63 10.02
C GLU A 151 -16.92 -26.90 9.17
N ASP A 152 -16.82 -28.03 9.85
CA ASP A 152 -16.94 -29.36 9.25
C ASP A 152 -18.43 -29.71 9.05
N CYS A 153 -18.82 -29.96 7.80
CA CYS A 153 -20.19 -30.29 7.43
C CYS A 153 -20.73 -31.57 8.06
N GLU A 154 -19.86 -32.52 8.40
CA GLU A 154 -20.28 -33.84 8.86
C GLU A 154 -20.68 -33.84 10.34
N ASN A 155 -20.01 -33.01 11.15
CA ASN A 155 -20.14 -33.03 12.61
C ASN A 155 -20.41 -31.65 13.24
N ASN A 156 -20.42 -30.57 12.44
CA ASN A 156 -20.52 -29.17 12.88
C ASN A 156 -19.42 -28.75 13.89
N ASP A 157 -18.26 -29.40 13.85
CA ASP A 157 -17.09 -28.94 14.60
C ASP A 157 -16.51 -27.70 13.93
N VAL A 158 -16.11 -26.72 14.74
CA VAL A 158 -15.61 -25.44 14.26
C VAL A 158 -14.18 -25.26 14.73
N GLN A 159 -13.26 -25.17 13.77
CA GLN A 159 -11.84 -25.03 14.04
C GLN A 159 -11.31 -23.71 13.47
N THR A 160 -10.35 -23.10 14.16
CA THR A 160 -9.70 -21.89 13.66
C THR A 160 -8.64 -22.25 12.62
N ALA A 161 -8.68 -21.59 11.47
CA ALA A 161 -7.68 -21.72 10.41
C ALA A 161 -7.22 -20.33 9.94
N THR A 162 -6.09 -20.30 9.23
CA THR A 162 -5.57 -19.11 8.56
C THR A 162 -5.59 -19.33 7.06
N ILE A 163 -6.29 -18.47 6.34
CA ILE A 163 -6.24 -18.39 4.88
C ILE A 163 -5.12 -17.45 4.49
N SER A 164 -4.25 -17.90 3.59
CA SER A 164 -3.26 -17.08 2.91
C SER A 164 -3.61 -16.99 1.42
N VAL A 165 -3.90 -15.78 0.94
CA VAL A 165 -4.14 -15.49 -0.47
C VAL A 165 -2.94 -14.74 -1.03
N ARG A 166 -2.40 -15.22 -2.15
CA ARG A 166 -1.22 -14.66 -2.81
C ARG A 166 -1.52 -14.39 -4.27
N VAL A 167 -1.23 -13.18 -4.73
CA VAL A 167 -1.49 -12.70 -6.09
C VAL A 167 -0.24 -12.07 -6.68
N TRP A 168 0.05 -12.30 -7.95
CA TRP A 168 1.20 -11.72 -8.67
C TRP A 168 0.94 -11.61 -10.17
#